data_AF-A0A537YZZ9-F1
#
_entry.id   AF-A0A537YZZ9-F1
#
_cell.length_a   1.000
_cell.length_b   1.000
_cell.length_c   1.000
_cell.angle_alpha   90.00
_cell.angle_beta   90.00
_cell.angle_gamma   90.00
#
_symmetry.space_group_name_H-M   'P 1'
#
loop_
_entity.id
_entity.type
_entity.pdbx_description
1 polymer ?
#
loop_
_entity_poly.entity_id
_entity_poly.type
_entity_poly.pdbx_seq_one_letter_code
_entity_poly.pdbx_strand_id
1 'polypeptide(L)'
;MQREIVILTSIEHISLNNDAAMDLLAHIRRDSGEHREEAEQPLLTAINQGGRAEVRWSDNGKAAALRAIHAWLDSEGAPDIPRPVMDLRYELMRDLKFPPFDD
;
A
#
# COMPACT_ATOMS: atom_id res chain seq x y z
N MET A 1 22.28 -5.14 -2.78
CA MET A 1 21.19 -5.48 -3.72
C MET A 1 19.96 -4.70 -3.28
N GLN A 2 19.39 -3.89 -4.16
CA GLN A 2 18.13 -3.19 -3.89
C GLN A 2 16.99 -4.22 -3.92
N ARG A 3 16.19 -4.27 -2.85
CA ARG A 3 14.97 -5.09 -2.78
C ARG A 3 13.81 -4.21 -3.23
N GLU A 4 13.00 -4.72 -4.14
CA GLU A 4 11.93 -3.98 -4.80
C GLU A 4 10.62 -4.74 -4.64
N ILE A 5 9.63 -4.10 -4.04
CA ILE A 5 8.30 -4.70 -3.82
C ILE A 5 7.34 -3.99 -4.76
N VAL A 6 6.75 -4.75 -5.67
CA VAL A 6 5.86 -4.23 -6.70
C VAL A 6 4.43 -4.53 -6.29
N ILE A 7 3.66 -3.49 -5.96
CA ILE A 7 2.22 -3.60 -5.72
C ILE A 7 1.52 -3.55 -7.07
N LEU A 8 0.73 -4.59 -7.36
CA LEU A 8 -0.02 -4.69 -8.61
C LEU A 8 -1.43 -4.11 -8.42
N THR A 9 -1.72 -3.01 -9.09
CA THR A 9 -3.08 -2.43 -9.17
C THR A 9 -3.74 -2.82 -10.50
N SER A 10 -4.98 -2.41 -10.76
CA SER A 10 -5.66 -2.77 -12.01
C SER A 10 -5.07 -2.09 -13.25
N ILE A 11 -4.29 -1.01 -13.09
CA ILE A 11 -3.77 -0.18 -14.20
C ILE A 11 -2.25 -0.05 -14.14
N GLU A 12 -1.69 0.20 -12.95
CA GLU A 12 -0.26 0.48 -12.79
C GLU A 12 0.42 -0.51 -11.83
N HIS A 13 1.74 -0.56 -11.94
CA HIS A 13 2.60 -1.30 -11.01
C HIS A 13 3.38 -0.29 -10.18
N ILE A 14 3.11 -0.24 -8.88
CA ILE A 14 3.79 0.69 -7.97
C ILE A 14 4.96 -0.02 -7.30
N SER A 15 6.17 0.51 -7.51
CA SER A 15 7.39 -0.06 -6.93
C SER A 15 7.75 0.67 -5.64
N LEU A 16 7.79 -0.09 -4.54
CA LEU A 16 8.25 0.33 -3.23
C LEU A 16 9.67 -0.19 -3.01
N ASN A 17 10.56 0.68 -2.53
CA ASN A 17 11.80 0.21 -1.92
C ASN A 17 11.48 -0.47 -0.57
N ASN A 18 12.45 -1.19 -0.02
CA ASN A 18 12.27 -1.93 1.23
C ASN A 18 11.83 -1.02 2.40
N ASP A 19 12.36 0.20 2.49
CA ASP A 19 12.08 1.11 3.60
C ASP A 19 10.63 1.60 3.54
N ALA A 20 10.18 2.09 2.38
CA ALA A 20 8.79 2.52 2.17
C ALA A 20 7.79 1.36 2.35
N ALA A 21 8.17 0.13 1.98
CA ALA A 21 7.33 -1.04 2.20
C ALA A 21 7.25 -1.42 3.69
N MET A 22 8.34 -1.28 4.45
CA MET A 22 8.37 -1.50 5.89
C MET A 22 7.55 -0.45 6.65
N ASP A 23 7.65 0.81 6.24
CA ASP A 23 6.83 1.89 6.82
C ASP A 23 5.34 1.64 6.51
N LEU A 24 5.00 1.35 5.25
CA LEU A 24 3.64 1.00 4.87
C LEU A 24 3.11 -0.20 5.67
N LEU A 25 3.92 -1.24 5.89
CA LEU A 25 3.57 -2.39 6.72
C LEU A 25 3.28 -1.96 8.18
N ALA A 26 4.08 -1.06 8.74
CA ALA A 26 3.87 -0.55 10.10
C ALA A 26 2.55 0.23 10.22
N HIS A 27 2.22 1.08 9.25
CA HIS A 27 0.94 1.80 9.22
C HIS A 27 -0.25 0.85 8.98
N ILE A 28 -0.11 -0.16 8.11
CA ILE A 28 -1.13 -1.20 7.95
C ILE A 28 -1.40 -1.88 9.29
N ARG A 29 -0.37 -2.30 10.02
CA ARG A 29 -0.56 -2.96 11.32
C ARG A 29 -1.31 -2.12 12.34
N ARG A 30 -1.12 -0.81 12.28
CA ARG A 30 -1.68 0.15 13.23
C ARG A 30 -3.12 0.55 12.88
N ASP A 31 -3.40 0.86 11.61
CA ASP A 31 -4.55 1.70 11.24
C ASP A 31 -5.50 1.10 10.18
N SER A 32 -5.27 -0.13 9.71
CA SER A 32 -6.03 -0.72 8.58
C SER A 32 -7.38 -1.37 8.92
N GLY A 33 -7.70 -1.56 10.21
CA GLY A 33 -9.02 -2.04 10.66
C GLY A 33 -9.27 -3.54 10.49
N GLU A 34 -10.52 -3.92 10.19
CA GLU A 34 -11.01 -5.31 10.23
C GLU A 34 -10.32 -6.23 9.21
N HIS A 35 -9.91 -5.70 8.06
CA HIS A 35 -9.25 -6.47 6.99
C HIS A 35 -7.72 -6.32 6.98
N ARG A 36 -7.11 -5.98 8.13
CA ARG A 36 -5.65 -5.79 8.26
C ARG A 36 -4.85 -6.93 7.64
N GLU A 37 -5.20 -8.18 7.96
CA GLU A 37 -4.38 -9.33 7.58
C GLU A 37 -4.35 -9.56 6.06
N GLU A 38 -5.43 -9.20 5.36
CA GLU A 38 -5.51 -9.28 3.90
C GLU A 38 -4.56 -8.28 3.20
N ALA A 39 -4.23 -7.17 3.87
CA ALA A 39 -3.23 -6.21 3.41
C ALA A 39 -1.82 -6.58 3.91
N GLU A 40 -1.70 -6.97 5.18
CA GLU A 40 -0.43 -7.20 5.86
C GLU A 40 0.33 -8.42 5.32
N GLN A 41 -0.34 -9.58 5.21
CA GLN A 41 0.35 -10.84 4.93
C GLN A 41 1.03 -10.87 3.57
N PRO A 42 0.40 -10.39 2.47
CA PRO A 42 1.06 -10.32 1.17
C PRO A 42 2.31 -9.42 1.19
N LEU A 43 2.23 -8.26 1.88
CA LEU A 43 3.35 -7.32 1.97
C LEU A 43 4.50 -7.86 2.82
N LEU A 44 4.19 -8.45 3.99
CA LEU A 44 5.17 -9.09 4.86
C LEU A 44 5.89 -10.25 4.14
N THR A 45 5.13 -11.04 3.38
CA THR A 45 5.70 -12.14 2.58
C THR A 45 6.67 -11.60 1.53
N ALA A 46 6.28 -10.57 0.79
CA ALA A 46 7.13 -9.94 -0.23
C ALA A 46 8.43 -9.36 0.35
N ILE A 47 8.34 -8.70 1.51
CA ILE A 47 9.52 -8.18 2.24
C ILE A 47 10.49 -9.31 2.59
N ASN A 48 9.97 -10.44 3.06
CA ASN A 48 10.79 -11.57 3.52
C ASN A 48 11.38 -12.43 2.40
N GLN A 49 10.83 -12.40 1.18
CA GLN A 49 11.32 -13.21 0.05
C GLN A 49 12.73 -12.84 -0.41
N GLY A 50 13.14 -11.57 -0.25
CA GLY A 50 14.47 -11.09 -0.62
C GLY A 50 14.67 -11.00 -2.14
N GLY A 51 14.67 -9.78 -2.68
CA GLY A 51 14.82 -9.52 -4.12
C GLY A 51 13.67 -8.68 -4.66
N ARG A 52 13.21 -8.99 -5.87
CA ARG A 52 11.97 -8.41 -6.44
C ARG A 52 10.79 -9.31 -6.10
N ALA A 53 9.74 -8.77 -5.51
CA ALA A 53 8.53 -9.50 -5.15
C ALA A 53 7.28 -8.75 -5.57
N GLU A 54 6.24 -9.47 -5.98
CA GLU A 54 4.95 -8.90 -6.40
C GLU A 54 3.90 -9.12 -5.31
N VAL A 55 3.09 -8.09 -5.07
CA VAL A 55 2.01 -8.10 -4.09
C VAL A 55 0.69 -7.86 -4.81
N ARG A 56 -0.28 -8.74 -4.55
CA ARG A 56 -1.68 -8.59 -4.98
C ARG A 56 -2.55 -8.60 -3.74
N TRP A 57 -3.43 -7.60 -3.62
CA TRP A 57 -4.44 -7.53 -2.57
C TRP A 57 -5.82 -7.85 -3.11
N SER A 58 -6.65 -8.49 -2.28
CA SER A 58 -8.11 -8.52 -2.44
C SER A 58 -8.67 -7.10 -2.34
N ASP A 59 -9.92 -6.87 -2.74
CA ASP A 59 -10.54 -5.55 -2.58
C ASP A 59 -10.62 -5.12 -1.11
N ASN A 60 -10.85 -6.07 -0.19
CA ASN A 60 -10.77 -5.83 1.25
C ASN A 60 -9.35 -5.43 1.69
N GLY A 61 -8.32 -6.12 1.20
CA GLY A 61 -6.92 -5.77 1.46
C GLY A 61 -6.54 -4.39 0.91
N LYS A 62 -7.04 -4.03 -0.28
CA LYS A 62 -6.87 -2.70 -0.86
C LYS A 62 -7.53 -1.63 0.00
N ALA A 63 -8.76 -1.87 0.47
CA ALA A 63 -9.49 -0.94 1.34
C ALA A 63 -8.77 -0.74 2.69
N ALA A 64 -8.26 -1.83 3.27
CA ALA A 64 -7.44 -1.81 4.47
C ALA A 64 -6.13 -1.02 4.28
N ALA A 65 -5.40 -1.26 3.19
CA ALA A 65 -4.19 -0.51 2.86
C ALA A 65 -4.46 0.98 2.62
N LEU A 66 -5.52 1.31 1.87
CA LEU A 66 -5.92 2.69 1.61
C LEU A 66 -6.27 3.43 2.90
N ARG A 67 -7.00 2.77 3.82
CA ARG A 67 -7.31 3.32 5.14
C ARG A 67 -6.03 3.65 5.94
N ALA A 68 -5.06 2.74 5.95
CA ALA A 68 -3.79 2.97 6.63
C ALA A 68 -3.01 4.14 6.03
N ILE A 69 -3.01 4.27 4.70
CA ILE A 69 -2.37 5.41 4.02
C ILE A 69 -3.08 6.73 4.32
N HIS A 70 -4.42 6.74 4.43
CA HIS A 70 -5.15 7.92 4.88
C HIS A 70 -4.82 8.31 6.32
N ALA A 71 -4.78 7.35 7.24
CA ALA A 71 -4.39 7.61 8.62
C ALA A 71 -2.94 8.13 8.73
N TRP A 72 -2.02 7.59 7.92
CA TRP A 72 -0.67 8.11 7.80
C TRP A 72 -0.67 9.57 7.33
N LEU A 73 -1.41 9.88 6.26
CA LEU A 73 -1.52 11.24 5.73
C LEU A 73 -2.12 12.23 6.74
N ASP A 74 -3.13 11.81 7.50
CA ASP A 74 -3.77 12.66 8.50
C ASP A 74 -2.87 12.91 9.72
N SER A 75 -1.95 11.99 10.03
CA SER A 75 -1.08 12.07 11.21
C SER A 75 0.25 12.77 10.95
N GLU A 76 0.87 12.56 9.78
CA GLU A 76 2.21 13.08 9.46
C GLU A 76 2.16 14.17 8.37
N GLY A 77 1.12 14.18 7.53
CA GLY A 77 1.02 15.11 6.41
C GLY A 77 1.76 14.62 5.16
N ALA A 78 1.43 15.25 4.02
CA ALA A 78 1.91 14.80 2.70
C ALA A 78 3.44 14.83 2.49
N PRO A 79 4.22 15.81 3.00
CA PRO A 79 5.66 15.88 2.74
C PRO A 79 6.45 14.70 3.29
N ASP A 80 5.94 14.04 4.32
CA ASP A 80 6.62 12.96 5.04
C ASP A 80 6.22 11.56 4.53
N ILE A 81 5.27 11.47 3.58
CA ILE A 81 4.89 10.20 2.95
C ILE A 81 5.74 9.96 1.70
N PRO A 82 6.37 8.78 1.56
CA PRO A 82 7.10 8.42 0.36
C PRO A 82 6.24 8.57 -0.90
N ARG A 83 6.78 9.22 -1.94
CA ARG A 83 6.04 9.46 -3.19
C ARG A 83 5.36 8.22 -3.78
N PRO A 84 6.01 7.03 -3.83
CA PRO A 84 5.36 5.81 -4.29
C PRO A 84 4.13 5.39 -3.46
N VAL A 85 4.10 5.69 -2.16
CA VAL A 85 2.94 5.41 -1.30
C VAL A 85 1.78 6.37 -1.62
N MET A 86 2.10 7.63 -1.93
CA MET A 86 1.09 8.59 -2.42
C MET A 86 0.53 8.17 -3.79
N ASP A 87 1.36 7.69 -4.71
CA ASP A 87 0.90 7.19 -6.00
C ASP A 87 0.03 5.93 -5.81
N LEU A 88 0.44 5.01 -4.92
CA LEU A 88 -0.37 3.85 -4.52
C LEU A 88 -1.73 4.25 -3.97
N ARG A 89 -1.81 5.29 -3.13
CA ARG A 89 -3.09 5.80 -2.60
C ARG A 89 -4.07 6.12 -3.73
N TYR A 90 -3.62 6.85 -4.75
CA TYR A 90 -4.49 7.24 -5.87
C TYR A 90 -4.94 6.02 -6.67
N GLU A 91 -4.05 5.07 -6.92
CA GLU A 91 -4.40 3.84 -7.64
C GLU A 91 -5.35 2.94 -6.85
N LEU A 92 -5.20 2.83 -5.52
CA LEU A 92 -6.16 2.10 -4.69
C LEU A 92 -7.54 2.76 -4.67
N MET A 93 -7.61 4.09 -4.62
CA MET A 93 -8.88 4.81 -4.75
C MET A 93 -9.56 4.53 -6.08
N ARG A 94 -8.78 4.47 -7.18
CA ARG A 94 -9.30 4.14 -8.50
C ARG A 94 -9.78 2.69 -8.60
N ASP A 95 -8.97 1.73 -8.14
CA ASP A 95 -9.32 0.30 -8.11
C ASP A 95 -10.63 0.03 -7.36
N LEU A 96 -10.85 0.76 -6.26
CA LEU A 96 -12.02 0.65 -5.40
C LEU A 96 -13.19 1.54 -5.82
N LYS A 97 -13.04 2.33 -6.90
CA LYS A 97 -14.04 3.30 -7.37
C LYS A 97 -14.48 4.26 -6.27
N PHE A 98 -13.51 4.85 -5.59
CA PHE A 98 -13.73 5.99 -4.69
C PHE A 98 -13.49 7.32 -5.41
N PRO A 99 -14.23 8.40 -5.08
CA PRO A 99 -14.04 9.73 -5.65
C PRO A 99 -12.59 10.21 -5.52
N PRO A 100 -12.08 11.03 -6.47
CA PRO A 100 -12.81 11.76 -7.51
C PRO A 100 -12.96 10.98 -8.83
N PHE A 101 -12.77 9.67 -8.83
CA PHE A 101 -12.72 8.85 -10.05
C PHE A 101 -14.07 8.21 -10.43
N ASP A 102 -15.18 8.67 -9.87
CA ASP A 102 -16.52 8.22 -10.25
C ASP A 102 -16.90 8.86 -11.60
N ASP A 103 -16.95 8.00 -12.64
CA ASP A 103 -17.45 8.15 -14.01
C ASP A 103 -17.28 9.51 -14.75
#